data_AF-A0A871R124-F1
#
_entry.id   AF-A0A871R124-F1
#
_cell.length_a   1.000
_cell.length_b   1.000
_cell.length_c   1.000
_cell.angle_alpha   90.00
_cell.angle_beta   90.00
_cell.angle_gamma   90.00
#
_symmetry.space_group_name_H-M   'P 1'
#
loop_
_entity.id
_entity.type
_entity.pdbx_description
1 polymer ?
#
loop_
_entity_poly.entity_id
_entity_poly.type
_entity_poly.pdbx_seq_one_letter_code
_entity_poly.pdbx_strand_id
1 'polypeptide(L)' 'MALQTARQRLRNEKFAKRNEKQMGKPKMKKRAKNVALPKWVIGLLCFLLIGGGLLELIRLFL' A
#
# COMPACT_ATOMS: atom_id res chain seq x y z
N MET A 1 2.07 20.02 20.27
CA MET A 1 2.89 20.77 19.30
C MET A 1 3.06 22.19 19.82
N ALA A 2 4.27 22.73 19.89
CA ALA A 2 4.49 24.07 20.43
C ALA A 2 3.89 25.15 19.51
N LEU A 3 3.19 26.13 20.09
CA LEU A 3 2.60 27.24 19.34
C LEU A 3 3.73 28.16 18.84
N GLN A 4 3.98 28.17 17.53
CA GLN A 4 5.03 29.00 16.95
C GLN A 4 4.59 30.46 16.83
N THR A 5 5.47 31.38 17.23
CA THR A 5 5.26 32.83 17.08
C THR A 5 5.39 33.24 15.59
N ALA A 6 4.73 34.33 15.17
CA ALA A 6 4.81 34.84 13.80
C ALA A 6 6.26 35.03 13.29
N ARG A 7 7.16 35.51 14.16
CA ARG A 7 8.60 35.65 13.85
C ARG A 7 9.29 34.30 13.59
N GLN A 8 8.92 33.26 14.32
CA GLN A 8 9.48 31.92 14.15
C GLN A 8 8.99 31.30 12.84
N ARG A 9 7.72 31.49 12.47
CA ARG A 9 7.16 31.04 11.18
C ARG A 9 7.93 31.64 10.01
N LEU A 10 8.18 32.95 10.02
CA LEU A 10 8.97 33.64 8.98
C LEU A 10 10.41 33.11 8.88
N ARG A 11 11.06 32.81 10.01
CA ARG A 11 12.42 32.24 10.02
C ARG A 11 12.42 30.81 9.47
N ASN A 12 11.44 29.99 9.86
CA ASN A 12 11.29 28.62 9.35
C ASN A 12 11.05 28.61 7.85
N GLU A 13 10.25 29.55 7.33
CA GLU A 13 10.01 29.69 5.90
C GLU A 13 11.29 30.06 5.13
N LYS A 14 12.07 31.02 5.66
CA LYS A 14 13.37 31.41 5.06
C LYS A 14 14.37 30.26 5.10
N PHE A 15 14.42 29.50 6.20
CA PHE A 15 15.28 28.34 6.34
C PHE A 15 14.88 27.21 5.38
N ALA A 16 13.58 26.93 5.26
CA ALA A 16 13.06 25.93 4.34
C ALA A 16 13.45 26.24 2.88
N LYS A 17 13.23 27.48 2.43
CA LYS A 17 13.61 27.94 1.08
C LYS A 17 15.12 27.82 0.79
N ARG A 18 15.98 28.02 1.80
CA ARG A 18 17.44 27.85 1.65
C ARG A 18 17.87 26.38 1.61
N ASN A 19 17.18 25.51 2.34
CA ASN A 19 17.49 24.08 2.39
C ASN A 19 16.90 23.30 1.22
N GLU A 20 15.82 23.78 0.62
CA GLU A 20 15.18 23.13 -0.53
C GLU A 20 16.17 22.91 -1.69
N LYS A 21 17.08 23.87 -1.93
CA LYS A 21 18.14 23.76 -2.96
C LYS A 21 19.24 22.76 -2.60
N GLN A 22 19.41 22.44 -1.31
CA GLN A 22 20.45 21.53 -0.81
C GLN A 22 19.94 20.09 -0.65
N MET A 23 18.62 19.88 -0.58
CA MET A 23 18.04 18.55 -0.33
C MET A 23 17.96 17.60 -1.55
N GLY A 24 18.57 17.97 -2.69
CA GLY A 24 18.57 17.14 -3.89
C GLY A 24 17.17 16.95 -4.50
N LYS A 25 17.07 16.11 -5.53
CA LYS A 25 15.77 15.83 -6.18
C LYS A 25 14.88 15.01 -5.23
N PRO A 26 13.60 15.38 -5.04
CA PRO A 26 12.68 14.57 -4.26
C PRO A 26 12.61 13.17 -4.86
N LYS A 27 12.80 12.14 -4.04
CA LYS A 27 12.64 10.75 -4.49
C LYS A 27 11.23 10.58 -5.02
N MET A 28 11.08 10.25 -6.30
CA MET A 28 9.78 9.87 -6.85
C MET A 28 9.23 8.74 -5.98
N LYS A 29 8.05 8.96 -5.38
CA LYS A 29 7.31 7.90 -4.70
C LYS A 29 7.05 6.81 -5.74
N LYS A 30 7.83 5.73 -5.69
CA LYS A 30 7.59 4.55 -6.53
C LYS A 30 6.16 4.11 -6.21
N ARG A 31 5.27 4.11 -7.21
CA ARG A 31 3.94 3.53 -7.04
C ARG A 31 4.15 2.12 -6.49
N ALA A 32 3.47 1.79 -5.39
CA ALA A 32 3.54 0.46 -4.82
C ALA A 32 3.26 -0.53 -5.96
N LYS A 33 4.18 -1.48 -6.17
CA LYS A 33 3.95 -2.54 -7.14
C LYS A 33 2.69 -3.26 -6.66
N ASN A 34 1.65 -3.28 -7.48
CA ASN A 34 0.46 -4.07 -7.21
C ASN A 34 0.92 -5.51 -6.98
N VAL A 35 0.78 -5.98 -5.75
CA VAL A 35 1.14 -7.35 -5.38
C VAL A 35 0.05 -8.25 -5.97
N ALA A 36 0.24 -8.66 -7.21
CA ALA A 36 -0.66 -9.61 -7.84
C ALA A 36 -0.52 -10.97 -7.13
N LEU A 37 -1.65 -11.54 -6.73
CA LEU A 37 -1.66 -12.91 -6.22
C LEU A 37 -1.17 -13.86 -7.32
N PRO A 38 -0.26 -14.79 -6.99
CA PRO A 38 0.28 -15.71 -7.98
C PRO A 38 -0.80 -16.71 -8.41
N LYS A 39 -0.83 -17.07 -9.70
CA LYS A 39 -1.92 -17.85 -10.33
C LYS A 39 -2.24 -19.18 -9.63
N TRP A 40 -1.24 -19.84 -9.03
CA TRP A 40 -1.42 -21.08 -8.29
C TRP A 40 -2.29 -20.93 -7.03
N VAL A 41 -2.26 -19.76 -6.36
CA VAL A 41 -3.12 -19.49 -5.19
C VAL A 41 -4.59 -19.43 -5.61
N ILE A 42 -4.87 -18.80 -6.76
CA ILE A 42 -6.21 -18.77 -7.35
C ILE A 42 -6.65 -20.19 -7.75
N GLY A 43 -5.75 -20.97 -8.36
CA GLY A 43 -6.02 -22.36 -8.71
C GLY A 43 -6.33 -23.25 -7.51
N LEU A 44 -5.56 -23.11 -6.42
CA LEU A 44 -5.78 -23.84 -5.17
C LEU A 44 -7.13 -23.46 -4.53
N LEU A 45 -7.48 -22.17 -4.54
CA LEU A 45 -8.76 -21.69 -4.02
C LEU A 45 -9.94 -22.30 -4.81
N CYS A 46 -9.85 -22.30 -6.15
CA CYS A 46 -10.86 -22.93 -6.99
C CYS A 46 -10.95 -24.45 -6.73
N PHE A 47 -9.82 -25.14 -6.58
CA PHE A 47 -9.82 -26.57 -6.26
C PHE A 47 -10.52 -26.85 -4.92
N LEU A 48 -10.26 -26.02 -3.90
CA LEU A 48 -10.87 -26.19 -2.56
C LEU A 48 -12.39 -25.96 -2.60
N LEU A 49 -12.84 -24.94 -3.34
CA LEU A 49 -14.26 -24.63 -3.53
C LEU A 49 -14.97 -25.74 -4.31
N ILE A 50 -14.38 -26.19 -5.42
CA ILE A 50 -14.97 -27.24 -6.25
C ILE A 50 -14.95 -28.58 -5.51
N GLY A 51 -13.85 -28.92 -4.84
CA GLY A 51 -13.73 -30.16 -4.07
C GLY A 51 -14.74 -30.25 -2.94
N GLY A 52 -14.90 -29.17 -2.16
CA GLY A 52 -15.94 -29.10 -1.12
C GLY A 52 -17.35 -29.16 -1.70
N GLY A 53 -17.61 -28.44 -2.79
CA GLY A 53 -18.90 -28.48 -3.48
C GLY A 53 -19.22 -29.86 -4.06
N LEU A 54 -18.23 -30.58 -4.57
CA LEU A 54 -18.39 -31.93 -5.11
C LEU A 54 -18.73 -32.93 -4.01
N LEU A 55 -18.09 -32.82 -2.83
CA LEU A 55 -18.41 -33.65 -1.68
C LEU A 55 -19.83 -33.42 -1.16
N GLU A 56 -20.27 -32.15 -1.10
CA GLU A 56 -21.65 -31.82 -0.73
C GLU A 56 -22.66 -32.33 -1.76
N LEU A 57 -22.37 -32.25 -3.06
CA LEU A 57 -23.19 -32.86 -4.11
C LEU A 57 -23.31 -34.37 -3.94
N ILE A 58 -22.19 -35.07 -3.69
CA ILE A 58 -22.21 -36.51 -3.42
C ILE A 58 -23.09 -36.80 -2.21
N ARG A 59 -22.95 -36.05 -1.11
CA ARG A 59 -23.75 -36.22 0.12
C ARG A 59 -25.25 -35.99 -0.10
N LEU A 60 -25.64 -35.13 -1.03
CA LEU A 60 -27.05 -34.84 -1.32
C LEU A 60 -27.72 -35.92 -2.18
N PHE A 61 -26.95 -36.62 -3.02
CA PHE A 61 -27.47 -37.58 -4.00
C PHE A 61 -27.11 -39.05 -3.74
N LEU A 62 -26.12 -39.33 -2.88
CA LEU A 62 -25.69 -40.66 -2.46
C LEU A 62 -25.82 -40.80 -0.94
#